data_AF-A0A940EL01-F1
#
_entry.id   AF-A0A940EL01-F1
#
_cell.length_a   1.000
_cell.length_b   1.000
_cell.length_c   1.000
_cell.angle_alpha   90.00
_cell.angle_beta   90.00
_cell.angle_gamma   90.00
#
_symmetry.space_group_name_H-M   'P 1'
#
loop_
_entity.id
_entity.type
_entity.pdbx_description
1 polymer ?
#
loop_
_entity_poly.entity_id
_entity_poly.type
_entity_poly.pdbx_seq_one_letter_code
_entity_poly.pdbx_strand_id
1 'polypeptide(L)'
;MNYIKYSIATILLVTSSFGSAEELSDNTAIQLIEIEGGAQKSIDAIKALLPQLKAMYPNQSEEFWHTIESKMDADSLNRQLLPIYQDNFTEEEAIEILRFYRTEAGKKFLTQYSSIQKKVFSVSRAWARSLDKEFKHIKK
;
A
#
# COMPACT_ATOMS: atom_id res chain seq x y z
N MET A 1 -2.75 -47.24 -56.95
CA MET A 1 -3.96 -46.51 -56.53
C MET A 1 -3.57 -45.66 -55.31
N ASN A 2 -3.33 -44.36 -55.56
CA ASN A 2 -3.54 -43.13 -54.76
C ASN A 2 -3.56 -43.28 -53.21
N TYR A 3 -2.90 -42.47 -52.37
CA TYR A 3 -2.63 -41.01 -52.33
C TYR A 3 -1.35 -40.77 -51.48
N ILE A 4 -0.29 -40.10 -51.94
CA ILE A 4 -0.03 -38.64 -51.91
C ILE A 4 -0.01 -38.02 -50.49
N LYS A 5 1.23 -37.72 -50.03
CA LYS A 5 1.80 -36.44 -49.50
C LYS A 5 1.07 -35.68 -48.36
N TYR A 6 1.85 -34.90 -47.61
CA TYR A 6 1.56 -34.12 -46.38
C TYR A 6 1.85 -34.94 -45.11
N SER A 7 3.07 -34.95 -44.57
CA SER A 7 3.90 -33.83 -44.07
C SER A 7 3.34 -33.18 -42.80
N ILE A 8 4.28 -32.94 -41.87
CA ILE A 8 4.20 -32.03 -40.72
C ILE A 8 3.72 -32.69 -39.42
N ALA A 9 4.73 -33.15 -38.68
CA ALA A 9 4.75 -33.11 -37.23
C ALA A 9 4.08 -31.83 -36.73
N THR A 10 2.91 -31.95 -36.12
CA THR A 10 2.32 -30.84 -35.36
C THR A 10 2.38 -31.23 -33.90
N ILE A 11 3.58 -31.09 -33.34
CA ILE A 11 3.77 -30.88 -31.91
C ILE A 11 3.11 -29.53 -31.62
N LEU A 12 1.91 -29.55 -31.07
CA LEU A 12 1.28 -28.36 -30.48
C LEU A 12 1.98 -28.09 -29.15
N LEU A 13 3.18 -27.52 -29.24
CA LEU A 13 3.81 -26.82 -28.14
C LEU A 13 2.98 -25.54 -27.95
N VAL A 14 1.95 -25.63 -27.11
CA VAL A 14 1.36 -24.44 -26.50
C VAL A 14 2.43 -23.90 -25.56
N THR A 15 3.38 -23.15 -26.12
CA THR A 15 4.17 -22.23 -25.30
C THR A 15 3.16 -21.23 -24.78
N SER A 16 2.69 -21.47 -23.57
CA SER A 16 2.09 -20.42 -22.76
C SER A 16 3.22 -19.43 -22.62
N SER A 17 3.21 -18.40 -23.46
CA SER A 17 4.00 -17.21 -23.25
C SER A 17 3.45 -16.63 -21.95
N PHE A 18 3.94 -17.12 -20.81
CA PHE A 18 4.10 -16.28 -19.65
C PHE A 18 5.08 -15.21 -20.13
N GLY A 19 4.55 -14.19 -20.82
CA GLY A 19 5.29 -12.96 -21.02
C GLY A 19 5.68 -12.52 -19.63
N SER A 20 6.97 -12.35 -19.40
CA SER A 20 7.44 -11.74 -18.17
C SER A 20 6.66 -10.43 -18.03
N ALA A 21 5.88 -10.31 -16.96
CA ALA A 21 5.16 -9.07 -16.72
C ALA A 21 6.20 -7.93 -16.62
N GLU A 22 5.85 -6.77 -17.17
CA GLU A 22 6.79 -5.65 -17.18
C GLU A 22 7.11 -5.25 -15.74
N GLU A 23 8.40 -5.12 -15.43
CA GLU A 23 8.84 -4.64 -14.12
C GLU A 23 8.30 -3.24 -13.88
N LEU A 24 7.78 -3.00 -12.68
CA LEU A 24 7.23 -1.70 -12.30
C LEU A 24 8.31 -0.61 -12.32
N SER A 25 8.08 0.42 -13.14
CA SER A 25 8.93 1.60 -13.23
C SER A 25 8.85 2.46 -11.97
N ASP A 26 9.97 3.12 -11.64
CA ASP A 26 10.03 4.06 -10.50
C ASP A 26 8.97 5.15 -10.60
N ASN A 27 8.68 5.64 -11.80
CA ASN A 27 7.70 6.71 -12.01
C ASN A 27 6.28 6.23 -11.64
N THR A 28 5.86 5.08 -12.16
CA THR A 28 4.54 4.53 -11.88
C THR A 28 4.41 4.11 -10.41
N ALA A 29 5.47 3.53 -9.83
CA ALA A 29 5.52 3.24 -8.40
C ALA A 29 5.38 4.52 -7.55
N ILE A 30 6.09 5.60 -7.88
CA ILE A 30 5.96 6.89 -7.17
C ILE A 30 4.53 7.43 -7.29
N GLN A 31 3.90 7.36 -8.47
CA GLN A 31 2.51 7.77 -8.63
C GLN A 31 1.56 6.96 -7.73
N LEU A 32 1.77 5.65 -7.60
CA LEU A 32 0.99 4.81 -6.68
C LEU A 32 1.20 5.21 -5.23
N ILE A 33 2.45 5.37 -4.81
CA ILE A 33 2.80 5.80 -3.45
C ILE A 33 2.09 7.12 -3.14
N GLU A 34 2.17 8.10 -4.04
CA GLU A 34 1.59 9.43 -3.85
C GLU A 34 0.06 9.43 -3.80
N ILE A 35 -0.62 8.69 -4.70
CA ILE A 35 -2.08 8.70 -4.75
C ILE A 35 -2.72 8.08 -3.51
N GLU A 36 -2.09 7.08 -2.91
CA GLU A 36 -2.54 6.48 -1.65
C GLU A 36 -2.30 7.41 -0.45
N GLY A 37 -1.38 8.36 -0.60
CA GLY A 37 -1.13 9.42 0.38
C GLY A 37 0.32 9.85 0.49
N GLY A 38 1.23 9.06 -0.06
CA GLY A 38 2.66 9.33 -0.14
C GLY A 38 3.37 9.47 1.19
N ALA A 39 4.67 9.65 1.10
CA ALA A 39 5.49 10.08 2.22
C ALA A 39 5.01 11.42 2.84
N GLN A 40 4.41 12.30 2.03
CA GLN A 40 4.00 13.63 2.49
C GLN A 40 2.92 13.56 3.59
N LYS A 41 1.88 12.71 3.46
CA LYS A 41 0.90 12.56 4.55
C LYS A 41 1.53 12.06 5.84
N SER A 42 2.54 11.19 5.74
CA SER A 42 3.27 10.68 6.91
C SER A 42 4.08 11.80 7.58
N ILE A 43 4.76 12.63 6.79
CA ILE A 43 5.50 13.79 7.29
C ILE A 43 4.55 14.80 7.93
N ASP A 44 3.41 15.09 7.30
CA ASP A 44 2.42 16.02 7.86
C ASP A 44 1.84 15.51 9.18
N ALA A 45 1.59 14.20 9.28
CA ALA A 45 1.16 13.58 10.53
C ALA A 45 2.22 13.71 11.63
N ILE A 46 3.50 13.50 11.31
CA ILE A 46 4.60 13.68 12.27
C ILE A 46 4.72 15.16 12.68
N LYS A 47 4.65 16.10 11.74
CA LYS A 47 4.68 17.54 12.01
C LYS A 47 3.53 17.97 12.93
N ALA A 48 2.33 17.43 12.73
CA ALA A 48 1.18 17.70 13.59
C ALA A 48 1.39 17.19 15.04
N LEU A 49 2.19 16.14 15.22
CA LEU A 49 2.54 15.58 16.53
C LEU A 49 3.77 16.24 17.16
N LEU A 50 4.56 16.98 16.38
CA LEU A 50 5.83 17.54 16.81
C LEU A 50 5.76 18.38 18.10
N PRO A 51 4.74 19.23 18.33
CA PRO A 51 4.62 19.95 19.61
C PRO A 51 4.48 19.02 20.82
N GLN A 52 3.74 17.92 20.66
CA GLN A 52 3.56 16.92 21.73
C GLN A 52 4.85 16.16 21.97
N LEU A 53 5.59 15.81 20.91
CA LEU A 53 6.91 15.18 21.01
C LEU A 53 7.91 16.10 21.72
N LYS A 54 7.93 17.40 21.39
CA LYS A 54 8.77 18.39 22.09
C LYS A 54 8.43 18.48 23.58
N ALA A 55 7.14 18.44 23.94
CA ALA A 55 6.71 18.43 25.33
C ALA A 55 7.08 17.13 26.09
N MET A 56 7.12 15.98 25.40
CA MET A 56 7.53 14.71 25.99
C MET A 56 9.05 14.60 26.21
N TYR A 57 9.85 15.31 25.41
CA TYR A 57 11.31 15.30 25.47
C TYR A 57 11.87 16.71 25.70
N PRO A 58 11.55 17.36 26.84
CA PRO A 58 11.85 18.78 27.08
C PRO A 58 13.35 19.08 27.21
N ASN A 59 14.18 18.06 27.46
CA ASN A 59 15.62 18.21 27.68
C ASN A 59 16.45 18.14 26.37
N GLN A 60 15.81 17.98 25.21
CA GLN A 60 16.51 17.94 23.93
C GLN A 60 16.82 19.36 23.42
N SER A 61 17.97 19.51 22.75
CA SER A 61 18.40 20.80 22.19
C SER A 61 17.56 21.22 20.98
N GLU A 62 17.57 22.51 20.67
CA GLU A 62 16.99 23.03 19.42
C GLU A 62 17.65 22.40 18.18
N GLU A 63 18.97 22.19 18.22
CA GLU A 63 19.73 21.50 17.18
C GLU A 63 19.26 20.06 16.94
N PHE A 64 18.92 19.33 18.01
CA PHE A 64 18.33 17.99 17.88
C PHE A 64 17.02 18.06 17.09
N TRP A 65 16.13 18.98 17.42
CA TRP A 65 14.85 19.12 16.72
C TRP A 65 15.02 19.54 15.27
N HIS A 66 15.93 20.49 14.98
CA HIS A 66 16.28 20.84 13.61
C HIS A 66 16.84 19.64 12.82
N THR A 67 17.63 18.79 13.45
CA THR A 67 18.14 17.56 12.82
C THR A 67 17.03 16.56 12.52
N ILE A 68 16.01 16.46 13.37
CA ILE A 68 14.85 15.60 13.10
C ILE A 68 14.02 16.17 11.96
N GLU A 69 13.74 17.47 11.97
CA GLU A 69 12.98 18.15 10.92
C GLU A 69 13.68 18.08 9.56
N SER A 70 15.03 18.21 9.52
CA SER A 70 15.80 18.13 8.27
C SER A 70 15.83 16.73 7.65
N LYS A 71 15.58 15.68 8.46
CA LYS A 71 15.44 14.29 7.97
C LYS A 71 14.05 13.99 7.42
N MET A 72 13.08 14.88 7.59
CA MET A 72 11.72 14.71 7.05
C MET A 72 11.71 15.07 5.55
N ASP A 73 12.23 14.17 4.73
CA ASP A 73 12.29 14.28 3.28
C ASP A 73 11.32 13.29 2.63
N ALA A 74 10.28 13.82 1.98
CA ALA A 74 9.25 13.02 1.34
C ALA A 74 9.82 12.21 0.17
N ASP A 75 10.73 12.79 -0.60
CA ASP A 75 11.31 12.15 -1.77
C ASP A 75 12.22 11.01 -1.35
N SER A 76 13.02 11.21 -0.29
CA SER A 76 13.83 10.15 0.29
C SER A 76 12.99 8.98 0.81
N LEU A 77 11.87 9.27 1.49
CA LEU A 77 10.98 8.22 1.95
C LEU A 77 10.28 7.50 0.78
N ASN A 78 9.79 8.24 -0.23
CA ASN A 78 9.21 7.64 -1.44
C ASN A 78 10.19 6.70 -2.14
N ARG A 79 11.47 7.08 -2.27
CA ARG A 79 12.52 6.21 -2.84
C ARG A 79 12.77 4.95 -2.03
N GLN A 80 12.67 5.02 -0.69
CA GLN A 80 12.79 3.84 0.16
C GLN A 80 11.59 2.89 0.05
N LEU A 81 10.43 3.40 -0.38
CA LEU A 81 9.23 2.60 -0.60
C LEU A 81 9.19 1.92 -1.97
N LEU A 82 9.98 2.40 -2.95
CA LEU A 82 10.01 1.84 -4.31
C LEU A 82 10.14 0.31 -4.36
N PRO A 83 11.12 -0.31 -3.68
CA PRO A 83 11.30 -1.76 -3.78
C PRO A 83 10.10 -2.54 -3.26
N ILE A 84 9.38 -2.02 -2.27
CA ILE A 84 8.18 -2.67 -1.74
C ILE A 84 7.10 -2.74 -2.81
N TYR A 85 6.91 -1.67 -3.59
CA TYR A 85 5.92 -1.69 -4.67
C TYR A 85 6.38 -2.54 -5.85
N GLN A 86 7.66 -2.46 -6.20
CA GLN A 86 8.27 -3.24 -7.29
C GLN A 86 8.26 -4.75 -7.00
N ASP A 87 8.38 -5.15 -5.73
CA ASP A 87 8.29 -6.56 -5.30
C ASP A 87 6.86 -7.12 -5.33
N ASN A 88 5.84 -6.26 -5.38
CA ASN A 88 4.43 -6.67 -5.20
C ASN A 88 3.53 -6.41 -6.41
N PHE A 89 3.95 -5.57 -7.36
CA PHE A 89 3.13 -5.19 -8.51
C PHE A 89 3.94 -5.15 -9.79
N THR A 90 3.29 -5.49 -10.90
CA THR A 90 3.81 -5.24 -12.25
C THR A 90 3.46 -3.82 -12.71
N GLU A 91 4.11 -3.33 -13.77
CA GLU A 91 3.79 -2.02 -14.36
C GLU A 91 2.31 -1.96 -14.78
N GLU A 92 1.78 -3.01 -15.40
CA GLU A 92 0.40 -3.05 -15.87
C GLU A 92 -0.60 -3.01 -14.72
N GLU A 93 -0.38 -3.80 -13.66
CA GLU A 93 -1.23 -3.81 -12.46
C GLU A 93 -1.23 -2.43 -11.80
N ALA A 94 -0.05 -1.80 -11.70
CA ALA A 94 0.07 -0.47 -11.11
C ALA A 94 -0.69 0.60 -11.91
N ILE A 95 -0.61 0.55 -13.25
CA ILE A 95 -1.37 1.44 -14.14
C ILE A 95 -2.89 1.23 -13.96
N GLU A 96 -3.34 -0.01 -13.80
CA GLU A 96 -4.76 -0.31 -13.57
C GLU A 96 -5.26 0.21 -12.22
N ILE A 97 -4.47 0.02 -11.15
CA ILE A 97 -4.75 0.57 -9.82
C ILE A 97 -4.84 2.10 -9.88
N LEU A 98 -3.87 2.76 -10.51
CA LEU A 98 -3.89 4.22 -10.72
C LEU A 98 -5.14 4.68 -11.46
N ARG A 99 -5.54 3.95 -12.50
CA ARG A 99 -6.74 4.24 -13.27
C ARG A 99 -7.99 4.13 -12.41
N PHE A 100 -8.10 3.10 -11.59
CA PHE A 100 -9.20 2.95 -10.65
C PHE A 100 -9.26 4.11 -9.66
N TYR A 101 -8.14 4.44 -9.01
CA TYR A 101 -8.08 5.54 -8.04
C TYR A 101 -8.37 6.92 -8.62
N ARG A 102 -8.22 7.12 -9.93
CA ARG A 102 -8.63 8.34 -10.64
C ARG A 102 -10.15 8.46 -10.84
N THR A 103 -10.92 7.38 -10.71
CA THR A 103 -12.38 7.41 -10.76
C THR A 103 -12.98 8.03 -9.49
N GLU A 104 -14.23 8.51 -9.57
CA GLU A 104 -14.93 9.03 -8.38
C GLU A 104 -15.12 7.97 -7.28
N ALA A 105 -15.37 6.72 -7.69
CA ALA A 105 -15.44 5.60 -6.76
C ALA A 105 -14.08 5.33 -6.09
N GLY A 106 -12.98 5.35 -6.85
CA GLY A 106 -11.63 5.16 -6.35
C GLY A 106 -11.17 6.26 -5.38
N LYS A 107 -11.40 7.53 -5.71
CA LYS A 107 -11.15 8.67 -4.80
C LYS A 107 -11.96 8.55 -3.51
N LYS A 108 -13.25 8.19 -3.62
CA LYS A 108 -14.10 7.95 -2.45
C LYS A 108 -13.59 6.78 -1.62
N PHE A 109 -13.12 5.71 -2.26
CA PHE A 109 -12.53 4.57 -1.57
C PHE A 109 -11.29 5.00 -0.78
N LEU A 110 -10.31 5.67 -1.41
CA LEU A 110 -9.09 6.17 -0.75
C LEU A 110 -9.38 7.02 0.49
N THR A 111 -10.37 7.90 0.40
CA THR A 111 -10.73 8.80 1.51
C THR A 111 -11.53 8.10 2.62
N GLN A 112 -12.44 7.18 2.26
CA GLN A 112 -13.33 6.53 3.22
C GLN A 112 -12.73 5.29 3.86
N TYR A 113 -11.79 4.62 3.20
CA TYR A 113 -11.26 3.33 3.64
C TYR A 113 -10.68 3.38 5.06
N SER A 114 -9.87 4.40 5.37
CA SER A 114 -9.34 4.60 6.74
C SER A 114 -10.46 4.78 7.78
N SER A 115 -11.51 5.52 7.45
CA SER A 115 -12.67 5.74 8.34
C SER A 115 -13.46 4.44 8.57
N ILE A 116 -13.66 3.66 7.51
CA ILE A 116 -14.31 2.35 7.57
C ILE A 116 -13.49 1.42 8.45
N GLN A 117 -12.17 1.32 8.25
CA GLN A 117 -11.30 0.46 9.06
C GLN A 117 -11.38 0.82 10.56
N LYS A 118 -11.33 2.11 10.90
CA LYS A 118 -11.51 2.57 12.30
C LYS A 118 -12.84 2.12 12.90
N LYS A 119 -13.93 2.18 12.13
CA LYS A 119 -15.26 1.70 12.57
C LYS A 119 -15.29 0.19 12.75
N VAL A 120 -14.74 -0.56 11.79
CA VAL A 120 -14.61 -2.02 11.87
C VAL A 120 -13.85 -2.41 13.14
N PHE A 121 -12.68 -1.83 13.39
CA PHE A 121 -11.93 -2.08 14.63
C PHE A 121 -12.75 -1.77 15.89
N SER A 122 -13.53 -0.69 15.91
CA SER A 122 -14.37 -0.33 17.05
C SER A 122 -15.44 -1.40 17.33
N VAL A 123 -16.12 -1.86 16.27
CA VAL A 123 -17.14 -2.92 16.34
C VAL A 123 -16.52 -4.23 16.79
N SER A 124 -15.40 -4.65 16.20
CA SER A 124 -14.70 -5.89 16.56
C SER A 124 -14.27 -5.88 18.03
N ARG A 125 -13.77 -4.74 18.55
CA ARG A 125 -13.45 -4.60 19.97
C ARG A 125 -14.69 -4.69 20.86
N ALA A 126 -15.83 -4.12 20.44
CA ALA A 126 -17.07 -4.20 21.21
C ALA A 126 -17.59 -5.64 21.27
N TRP A 127 -17.56 -6.34 20.15
CA TRP A 127 -17.92 -7.76 20.08
C TRP A 127 -17.02 -8.63 20.95
N ALA A 128 -15.70 -8.47 20.88
CA ALA A 128 -14.76 -9.21 21.73
C ALA A 128 -15.04 -9.00 23.24
N ARG A 129 -15.36 -7.77 23.65
CA ARG A 129 -15.76 -7.48 25.05
C ARG A 129 -17.09 -8.14 25.44
N SER A 130 -18.02 -8.34 24.50
CA SER A 130 -19.29 -9.02 24.78
C SER A 130 -19.07 -10.51 25.08
N LEU A 131 -18.19 -11.18 24.33
CA LEU A 131 -17.84 -12.58 24.56
C LEU A 131 -17.17 -12.78 25.92
N ASP A 132 -16.25 -11.90 26.32
CA ASP A 132 -15.61 -11.95 27.65
C ASP A 132 -16.63 -11.88 28.80
N LYS A 133 -17.71 -11.11 28.64
CA LYS A 133 -18.80 -11.07 29.64
C LYS A 133 -19.54 -12.40 29.73
N GLU A 134 -19.87 -13.02 28.60
CA GLU A 134 -20.54 -14.33 28.57
C GLU A 134 -19.70 -15.41 29.26
N PHE A 135 -18.39 -15.48 28.98
CA PHE A 135 -17.49 -16.43 29.64
C PHE A 135 -17.39 -16.23 31.15
N LYS A 136 -17.48 -14.98 31.63
CA LYS A 136 -17.49 -14.66 33.08
C LYS A 136 -18.80 -15.06 33.76
N HIS A 137 -19.92 -15.07 33.04
CA HIS A 137 -21.20 -15.52 33.56
C HIS A 137 -21.33 -17.05 33.61
N ILE A 138 -20.67 -17.78 32.71
CA ILE A 138 -20.64 -19.25 32.71
C ILE A 138 -19.77 -19.83 33.84
N LYS A 139 -18.78 -19.08 34.34
CA LYS A 139 -17.90 -19.50 35.44
C LYS A 139 -18.47 -19.27 36.85
N LYS A 140 -19.79 -19.06 36.99
CA LYS A 140 -20.51 -19.04 38.28
C LYS A 140 -21.43 -20.25 38.37
#